data_AF-A0A509EMZ1-F1
#
_entry.id   AF-A0A509EMZ1-F1
#
_cell.length_a   1.000
_cell.length_b   1.000
_cell.length_c   1.000
_cell.angle_alpha   90.00
_cell.angle_beta   90.00
_cell.angle_gamma   90.00
#
_symmetry.space_group_name_H-M   'P 1'
#
loop_
_entity.id
_entity.type
_entity.pdbx_description
1 polymer ?
#
loop_
_entity_poly.entity_id
_entity_poly.type
_entity_poly.pdbx_seq_one_letter_code
_entity_poly.pdbx_strand_id
1 'polypeptide(L)' 'MDALPTRDRGAGGHSVSVESCSVDAGCYRWVVHSTDGRRTERSAYSFATRNGARISGEFWVRTFDAGKFEAGKTAA' A
#
# COMPACT_ATOMS: atom_id res chain seq x y z
N MET A 1 16.75 8.90 21.33
CA MET A 1 16.56 7.52 20.82
C MET A 1 15.50 7.57 19.74
N ASP A 2 15.92 7.76 18.49
CA ASP A 2 15.01 7.93 17.36
C ASP A 2 14.62 6.57 16.78
N ALA A 3 13.38 6.14 17.05
CA ALA A 3 12.80 4.96 16.41
C ALA A 3 12.43 5.31 14.97
N LEU A 4 13.29 4.94 14.02
CA LEU A 4 13.00 5.06 12.60
C LEU A 4 11.73 4.24 12.26
N PRO A 5 10.82 4.76 11.43
CA PRO A 5 9.66 3.99 10.99
C PRO A 5 10.14 2.76 10.24
N THR A 6 9.81 1.58 10.77
CA THR A 6 10.09 0.29 10.15
C THR A 6 9.37 0.22 8.80
N ARG A 7 10.07 0.61 7.73
CA ARG A 7 9.66 0.37 6.35
C ARG A 7 9.75 -1.13 6.11
N ASP A 8 8.66 -1.82 6.36
CA ASP A 8 8.46 -3.21 5.95
C ASP A 8 8.54 -3.26 4.41
N ARG A 9 9.65 -3.76 3.89
CA ARG A 9 9.92 -3.79 2.44
C ARG A 9 9.11 -4.95 1.86
N GLY A 10 7.91 -4.66 1.38
CA GLY A 10 7.07 -5.61 0.65
C GLY A 10 7.74 -6.12 -0.63
N ALA A 11 7.33 -7.32 -1.06
CA ALA A 11 7.77 -7.94 -2.32
C ALA A 11 7.58 -6.95 -3.50
N GLY A 12 8.60 -6.84 -4.35
CA GLY A 12 8.64 -5.87 -5.45
C GLY A 12 9.22 -4.49 -5.09
N GLY A 13 9.63 -4.28 -3.83
CA GLY A 13 10.26 -3.03 -3.37
C GLY A 13 9.26 -1.89 -3.10
N HIS A 14 7.98 -2.12 -3.34
CA HIS A 14 6.92 -1.22 -2.92
C HIS A 14 6.81 -1.21 -1.38
N SER A 15 6.51 -0.04 -0.80
CA SER A 15 6.32 0.12 0.65
C SER A 15 4.90 0.59 0.95
N VAL A 16 4.26 -0.01 1.94
CA VAL A 16 2.92 0.34 2.40
C VAL A 16 3.05 1.20 3.66
N SER A 17 2.42 2.36 3.66
CA SER A 17 2.27 3.23 4.83
C SER A 17 0.79 3.31 5.20
N VAL A 18 0.49 3.45 6.50
CA VAL A 18 -0.89 3.64 6.97
C VAL A 18 -1.02 5.00 7.62
N GLU A 19 -1.95 5.78 7.10
CA GLU A 19 -2.31 7.11 7.57
C GLU A 19 -3.69 7.10 8.20
N SER A 20 -3.95 7.98 9.16
CA SER A 20 -5.32 8.29 9.58
C SER A 20 -5.99 9.17 8.53
N CYS A 21 -7.27 8.93 8.24
CA CYS A 21 -8.01 9.88 7.41
C CYS A 21 -8.53 11.03 8.27
N SER A 22 -8.84 12.15 7.59
CA SER A 22 -9.35 13.38 8.22
C SER A 22 -10.88 13.41 8.35
N VAL A 23 -11.58 12.37 7.89
CA VAL A 23 -13.04 12.33 7.83
C VAL A 23 -13.64 11.96 9.19
N ASP A 24 -13.07 10.96 9.88
CA ASP A 24 -13.58 10.47 11.17
C ASP A 24 -12.46 10.11 12.15
N ALA A 25 -12.72 10.21 13.45
CA ALA A 25 -11.82 9.66 14.45
C ALA A 25 -11.80 8.12 14.34
N GLY A 26 -10.62 7.54 14.15
CA GLY A 26 -10.46 6.07 14.01
C GLY A 26 -10.55 5.53 12.59
N CYS A 27 -10.57 6.40 11.58
CA CYS A 27 -10.46 5.96 10.19
C CYS A 27 -9.00 5.93 9.72
N TYR A 28 -8.65 4.91 8.95
CA TYR A 28 -7.31 4.65 8.43
C TYR A 28 -7.34 4.39 6.93
N ARG A 29 -6.27 4.74 6.23
CA ARG A 29 -6.08 4.44 4.81
C ARG A 29 -4.67 3.95 4.59
N TRP A 30 -4.50 3.05 3.62
CA TRP A 30 -3.17 2.67 3.19
C TRP A 30 -2.71 3.57 2.03
N VAL A 31 -1.41 3.77 1.99
CA VAL A 31 -0.70 4.52 0.96
C VAL A 31 0.46 3.63 0.49
N VAL A 32 0.46 3.29 -0.79
CA VAL A 32 1.53 2.50 -1.41
C VAL A 32 2.48 3.46 -2.10
N HIS A 33 3.75 3.38 -1.72
CA HIS A 33 4.84 4.09 -2.38
C HIS A 33 5.63 3.10 -3.22
N SER A 34 5.80 3.44 -4.50
CA SER A 34 6.73 2.71 -5.37
C SER A 34 8.19 3.01 -4.99
N THR A 35 9.08 2.06 -5.30
CA THR A 35 10.54 2.19 -5.15
C THR A 35 11.11 3.42 -5.84
N ASP A 36 10.53 3.80 -6.98
CA ASP A 36 10.97 4.93 -7.79
C ASP A 36 10.60 6.30 -7.18
N GLY A 37 9.79 6.31 -6.11
CA GLY A 37 9.28 7.51 -5.46
C GLY A 37 8.34 8.35 -6.33
N ARG A 38 8.04 7.92 -7.57
CA ARG A 38 7.23 8.68 -8.53
C ARG A 38 5.75 8.34 -8.40
N ARG A 39 5.42 7.15 -7.91
CA ARG A 39 4.03 6.70 -7.78
C ARG A 39 3.66 6.48 -6.33
N THR A 40 2.66 7.24 -5.90
CA THR A 40 2.00 7.08 -4.61
C THR A 40 0.53 6.79 -4.89
N GLU A 41 0.07 5.61 -4.52
CA GLU A 41 -1.32 5.19 -4.63
C GLU A 41 -1.97 5.15 -3.26
N ARG A 42 -3.24 5.51 -3.17
CA ARG A 42 -3.99 5.57 -1.91
C ARG A 42 -5.23 4.71 -2.00
N SER A 43 -5.64 4.11 -0.89
CA SER A 43 -6.86 3.33 -0.83
C SER A 43 -8.08 4.20 -1.20
N ALA A 44 -8.95 3.68 -2.07
CA ALA A 44 -10.19 4.34 -2.44
C ALA A 44 -11.19 4.45 -1.27
N TYR A 45 -11.06 3.55 -0.29
CA TYR A 45 -11.92 3.48 0.89
C TYR A 45 -11.10 3.63 2.17
N SER A 46 -11.77 4.08 3.23
CA SER A 46 -11.25 4.10 4.59
C SER A 46 -11.53 2.80 5.33
N PHE A 47 -10.64 2.45 6.26
CA PHE A 47 -10.72 1.29 7.13
C PHE A 47 -10.95 1.72 8.57
N ALA A 48 -11.75 0.95 9.31
CA ALA A 48 -12.00 1.21 10.73
C ALA A 48 -10.81 0.85 11.65
N THR A 49 -9.79 0.16 11.12
CA THR A 49 -8.61 -0.24 11.90
C THR A 49 -7.32 -0.06 11.12
N ARG A 50 -6.25 0.28 11.84
CA ARG A 50 -4.90 0.44 11.28
C ARG A 50 -4.39 -0.85 10.64
N ASN A 51 -4.64 -1.98 11.30
CA ASN A 51 -4.22 -3.29 10.82
C ASN A 51 -4.99 -3.70 9.56
N GLY A 52 -6.30 -3.42 9.49
CA GLY A 52 -7.10 -3.67 8.29
C GLY A 52 -6.57 -2.90 7.08
N ALA A 53 -6.24 -1.62 7.26
CA ALA A 53 -5.60 -0.82 6.22
C ALA A 53 -4.26 -1.42 5.79
N ARG A 54 -3.40 -1.80 6.75
CA ARG A 54 -2.09 -2.39 6.45
C ARG A 54 -2.21 -3.67 5.64
N ILE A 55 -3.00 -4.63 6.11
CA ILE A 55 -3.20 -5.93 5.45
C ILE A 55 -3.76 -5.71 4.04
N SER A 56 -4.77 -4.85 3.88
CA SER A 56 -5.33 -4.53 2.57
C SER A 56 -4.29 -3.91 1.63
N GLY A 57 -3.46 -2.99 2.10
CA GLY A 57 -2.40 -2.37 1.29
C GLY A 57 -1.29 -3.35 0.91
N GLU A 58 -0.91 -4.26 1.81
CA GLU A 58 0.05 -5.33 1.53
C GLU A 58 -0.49 -6.32 0.49
N PHE A 59 -1.78 -6.67 0.56
CA PHE A 59 -2.44 -7.45 -0.48
C PHE A 59 -2.50 -6.70 -1.81
N TRP A 60 -2.83 -5.41 -1.77
CA TRP A 60 -2.84 -4.57 -2.98
C TRP A 60 -1.49 -4.57 -3.68
N VAL A 61 -0.39 -4.38 -2.96
CA VAL A 61 0.97 -4.44 -3.53
C VAL A 61 1.23 -5.79 -4.19
N ARG A 62 0.89 -6.90 -3.51
CA ARG A 62 1.08 -8.25 -4.06
C ARG A 62 0.26 -8.46 -5.34
N THR A 63 -0.98 -7.98 -5.38
CA THR A 63 -1.86 -8.09 -6.56
C THR A 63 -1.46 -7.11 -7.67
N PHE A 64 -0.96 -5.92 -7.34
CA PHE A 64 -0.49 -4.93 -8.31
C PHE A 64 0.83 -5.36 -8.96
N ASP A 65 1.73 -5.95 -8.18
CA ASP A 65 2.96 -6.56 -8.69
C ASP A 65 2.64 -7.80 -9.54
N ALA A 66 1.70 -8.64 -9.09
CA ALA A 66 1.19 -9.78 -9.89
C ALA A 66 0.43 -9.35 -11.16
N GLY A 67 -0.30 -8.24 -11.11
CA GLY A 67 -1.08 -7.70 -12.23
C GLY A 67 -0.21 -7.18 -13.37
N LYS A 68 1.07 -6.88 -13.12
CA LYS A 68 2.06 -6.61 -14.18
C LYS A 68 2.64 -7.88 -14.82
N PHE A 69 2.49 -9.06 -14.21
CA PHE A 69 2.81 -10.33 -14.88
C PHE A 69 1.70 -10.79 -15.84
N GLU A 70 0.44 -10.46 -15.56
CA GLU A 70 -0.68 -10.83 -16.44
C GLU A 70 -1.03 -9.76 -17.49
N ALA A 71 -0.71 -8.47 -17.28
CA ALA A 71 -0.87 -7.44 -18.31
C ALA A 71 0.16 -7.55 -19.46
N GLY A 72 1.19 -8.39 -19.31
CA GLY A 72 2.12 -8.77 -20.38
C GLY A 72 1.70 -9.98 -21.19
N LYS A 73 0.57 -10.63 -20.85
CA LYS A 73 0.05 -11.82 -21.53
C LYS A 73 -1.30 -11.58 -22.21
N THR A 74 -1.48 -10.41 -22.83
CA THR A 74 -2.34 -10.34 -24.02
C THR A 74 -1.52 -10.81 -25.21
N ALA A 75 -1.82 -12.04 -25.61
CA ALA A 75 -1.16 -12.81 -26.64
C ALA A 75 -1.13 -12.09 -28.00
N ALA A 76 0.02 -12.26 -28.66
CA ALA A 76 0.17 -12.26 -30.11
C ALA A 76 -0.51 -13.48 -30.74
#